data_AF-A0A0F3GQL5-F1
#
_entry.id   AF-A0A0F3GQL5-F1
#
_cell.length_a   1.000
_cell.length_b   1.000
_cell.length_c   1.000
_cell.angle_alpha   90.00
_cell.angle_beta   90.00
_cell.angle_gamma   90.00
#
_symmetry.space_group_name_H-M   'P 1'
#
loop_
_entity.id
_entity.type
_entity.pdbx_description
1 polymer ?
#
loop_
_entity_poly.entity_id
_entity_poly.type
_entity_poly.pdbx_seq_one_letter_code
_entity_poly.pdbx_strand_id
1 'polypeptide(L)'
;MEIDYAVIVYHNFLVPAFDNIRIFMLPLVIRLFFKAEKSEVYRLLRSKEIFKMSSSRGILFVLLLLAVVLYTAPSAYSEWRFKDNGDGSMTDTLTGLEWKKDANACDKVNWEGAKACVNRLGSGWRLPTIEELYRLCNDKGSTEGLVLNANYKVYCRIKKIDIASLLRKDGFTSVQSSYYWSETEDKDNPSLTWVIGMGDSYGTGHGYVNTSDNSNFSHYVWPVRPGR
;
A
#
# COMPACT_ATOMS: atom_id res chain seq x y z
N MET A 1 -18.18 4.08 24.49
CA MET A 1 -17.58 3.81 25.82
C MET A 1 -17.51 2.31 25.94
N GLU A 2 -16.46 1.75 25.36
CA GLU A 2 -16.25 0.30 25.30
C GLU A 2 -15.08 0.03 26.24
N ILE A 3 -15.41 -0.32 27.48
CA ILE A 3 -14.44 -0.58 28.53
C ILE A 3 -14.00 -2.03 28.36
N ASP A 4 -12.78 -2.17 27.84
CA ASP A 4 -11.80 -3.24 28.02
C ASP A 4 -12.27 -4.63 28.49
N TYR A 5 -12.63 -5.47 27.54
CA TYR A 5 -12.56 -6.93 27.69
C TYR A 5 -11.10 -7.44 27.84
N ALA A 6 -10.11 -6.66 27.42
CA ALA A 6 -8.70 -7.04 27.46
C ALA A 6 -8.10 -7.00 28.88
N VAL A 7 -8.53 -6.07 29.73
CA VAL A 7 -8.00 -5.90 31.10
C VAL A 7 -8.51 -7.01 32.05
N ILE A 8 -9.75 -7.45 31.87
CA ILE A 8 -10.37 -8.51 32.71
C ILE A 8 -9.70 -9.87 32.48
N VAL A 9 -9.31 -10.18 31.23
CA VAL A 9 -8.61 -11.44 30.89
C VAL A 9 -7.17 -11.43 31.41
N TYR A 10 -6.48 -10.30 31.34
CA TYR A 10 -5.10 -10.17 31.81
C TYR A 10 -4.97 -10.34 33.33
N HIS A 11 -5.91 -9.79 34.10
CA HIS A 11 -5.87 -9.84 35.57
C HIS A 11 -6.36 -11.17 36.17
N ASN A 12 -7.41 -11.79 35.60
CA ASN A 12 -8.06 -12.95 36.24
C ASN A 12 -7.49 -14.31 35.82
N PHE A 13 -6.86 -14.42 34.65
CA PHE A 13 -6.38 -15.72 34.13
C PHE A 13 -4.87 -15.89 34.10
N LEU A 14 -4.10 -14.81 33.92
CA LEU A 14 -2.64 -14.91 33.80
C LEU A 14 -1.92 -14.72 35.14
N VAL A 15 -2.38 -13.84 36.03
CA VAL A 15 -1.71 -13.57 37.32
C VAL A 15 -1.55 -14.83 38.21
N PRO A 16 -2.55 -15.72 38.37
CA PRO A 16 -2.40 -16.90 39.24
C PRO A 16 -1.45 -17.96 38.68
N ALA A 17 -1.17 -17.93 37.36
CA ALA A 17 -0.28 -18.89 36.70
C ALA A 17 1.22 -18.49 36.79
N PHE A 18 1.52 -17.25 37.19
CA PHE A 18 2.88 -16.72 37.23
C PHE A 18 3.52 -16.65 38.63
N ASP A 19 2.80 -16.98 39.70
CA ASP A 19 3.33 -16.87 41.07
C ASP A 19 4.45 -17.89 41.39
N ASN A 20 4.59 -18.97 40.60
CA ASN A 20 5.63 -19.99 40.82
C ASN A 20 6.77 -19.99 39.78
N ILE A 21 6.81 -19.03 38.85
CA ILE A 21 7.89 -18.93 37.81
C ILE A 21 8.57 -17.55 37.85
N ARG A 22 8.63 -16.94 39.03
CA ARG A 22 9.58 -15.85 39.31
C ARG A 22 10.71 -16.51 40.10
N ILE A 23 11.91 -16.72 39.54
CA ILE A 23 12.97 -15.72 39.65
C ILE A 23 14.17 -16.02 38.71
N PHE A 24 14.24 -17.19 38.07
CA PHE A 24 15.49 -17.62 37.40
C PHE A 24 15.59 -17.35 35.88
N MET A 25 14.49 -17.10 35.17
CA MET A 25 14.51 -17.07 33.69
C MET A 25 14.27 -15.69 33.07
N LEU A 26 13.86 -14.68 33.85
CA LEU A 26 13.61 -13.31 33.37
C LEU A 26 14.87 -12.63 32.77
N PRO A 27 16.08 -12.80 33.33
CA PRO A 27 17.28 -12.18 32.75
C PRO A 27 17.70 -12.82 31.42
N LEU A 28 17.41 -14.12 31.23
CA LEU A 28 17.77 -14.87 30.03
C LEU A 28 16.85 -14.53 28.84
N VAL A 29 15.55 -14.40 29.11
CA VAL A 29 14.54 -13.99 28.11
C VAL A 29 14.82 -12.58 27.60
N ILE A 30 15.19 -11.64 28.49
CA ILE A 30 15.57 -10.27 28.08
C ILE A 30 16.89 -10.29 27.27
N ARG A 31 17.88 -11.09 27.65
CA ARG A 31 19.15 -11.21 26.89
C ARG A 31 18.98 -11.84 25.51
N LEU A 32 18.05 -12.79 25.34
CA LEU A 32 17.74 -13.39 24.04
C LEU A 32 16.90 -12.44 23.15
N PHE A 33 15.92 -11.73 23.73
CA PHE A 33 15.13 -10.73 23.02
C PHE A 33 15.96 -9.53 22.50
N PHE A 34 17.04 -9.15 23.18
CA PHE A 34 17.91 -8.04 22.75
C PHE A 34 19.08 -8.44 21.84
N LYS A 35 19.37 -9.73 21.64
CA LYS A 35 20.55 -10.18 20.86
C LYS A 35 20.24 -11.11 19.67
N ALA A 36 19.01 -11.60 19.53
CA ALA A 36 18.66 -12.45 18.40
C ALA A 36 18.31 -11.59 17.16
N GLU A 37 19.27 -11.44 16.26
CA GLU A 37 19.00 -10.99 14.90
C GLU A 37 18.01 -11.98 14.24
N LYS A 38 16.99 -11.49 13.53
CA LYS A 38 15.89 -12.30 12.96
C LYS A 38 16.38 -13.55 12.20
N SER A 39 17.56 -13.48 11.61
CA SER A 39 18.25 -14.57 10.90
C SER A 39 18.47 -15.83 11.76
N GLU A 40 18.76 -15.70 13.06
CA GLU A 40 19.07 -16.83 13.94
C GLU A 40 17.82 -17.64 14.30
N VAL A 41 16.68 -16.97 14.44
CA VAL A 41 15.36 -17.58 14.69
C VAL A 41 14.92 -18.41 13.49
N TYR A 42 15.05 -17.88 12.27
CA TYR A 42 14.73 -18.62 11.05
C TYR A 42 15.70 -19.79 10.80
N ARG A 43 16.97 -19.65 11.19
CA ARG A 43 17.96 -20.74 11.11
C ARG A 43 17.60 -21.91 12.02
N LEU A 44 17.13 -21.62 13.23
CA LEU A 44 16.63 -22.64 14.17
C LEU A 44 15.39 -23.35 13.63
N LEU A 45 14.42 -22.61 13.07
CA LEU A 45 13.20 -23.16 12.45
C LEU A 45 13.49 -24.09 11.24
N ARG A 46 14.55 -23.81 10.47
CA ARG A 46 14.95 -24.64 9.31
C ARG A 46 15.80 -25.86 9.70
N SER A 47 16.29 -25.92 10.93
CA SER A 47 17.10 -27.06 11.39
C SER A 47 16.22 -28.25 11.78
N LYS A 48 16.60 -29.48 11.39
CA LYS A 48 15.91 -30.72 11.79
C LYS A 48 16.03 -31.03 13.30
N GLU A 49 16.70 -30.18 14.07
CA GLU A 49 16.90 -30.34 15.52
C GLU A 49 15.59 -30.16 16.30
N ILE A 50 14.60 -29.44 15.75
CA ILE A 50 13.26 -29.28 16.36
C ILE A 50 12.54 -30.63 16.48
N PHE A 51 12.76 -31.56 15.53
CA PHE A 51 12.14 -32.88 15.52
C PHE A 51 12.81 -33.90 16.45
N LYS A 52 13.96 -33.58 17.06
CA LYS A 52 14.62 -34.43 18.06
C LYS A 52 14.18 -34.15 19.50
N MET A 53 13.33 -33.14 19.72
CA MET A 53 12.89 -32.75 21.06
C MET A 53 11.81 -33.73 21.57
N SER A 54 12.21 -34.75 22.34
CA SER A 54 11.30 -35.76 22.92
C SER A 54 10.56 -35.31 24.18
N SER A 55 10.94 -34.16 24.75
CA SER A 55 10.33 -33.63 25.97
C SER A 55 9.08 -32.84 25.65
N SER A 56 7.95 -33.23 26.25
CA SER A 56 6.65 -32.55 26.14
C SER A 56 6.72 -31.06 26.47
N ARG A 57 7.63 -30.67 27.38
CA ARG A 57 7.90 -29.27 27.73
C ARG A 57 8.61 -28.50 26.62
N GLY A 58 9.47 -29.17 25.86
CA GLY A 58 10.18 -28.61 24.72
C GLY A 58 9.27 -28.38 23.51
N ILE A 59 8.38 -29.34 23.24
CA ILE A 59 7.37 -29.24 22.18
C ILE A 59 6.40 -28.09 22.49
N LEU A 60 5.92 -27.99 23.72
CA LEU A 60 5.02 -26.90 24.14
C LEU A 60 5.69 -25.51 24.01
N PHE A 61 6.98 -25.41 24.33
CA PHE A 61 7.74 -24.16 24.17
C PHE A 61 7.88 -23.75 22.70
N VAL A 62 8.15 -24.70 21.80
CA VAL A 62 8.21 -24.43 20.35
C VAL A 62 6.83 -24.04 19.81
N LEU A 63 5.77 -24.71 20.25
CA LEU A 63 4.40 -24.34 19.86
C LEU A 63 3.99 -22.97 20.39
N LEU A 64 4.41 -22.59 21.60
CA LEU A 64 4.19 -21.26 22.15
C LEU A 64 5.00 -20.19 21.40
N LEU A 65 6.25 -20.46 21.03
CA LEU A 65 7.03 -19.56 20.19
C LEU A 65 6.42 -19.40 18.79
N LEU A 66 5.95 -20.49 18.17
CA LEU A 66 5.23 -20.43 16.90
C LEU A 66 3.91 -19.67 17.02
N ALA A 67 3.11 -19.92 18.06
CA ALA A 67 1.88 -19.21 18.32
C ALA A 67 2.12 -17.72 18.58
N VAL A 68 3.15 -17.36 19.34
CA VAL A 68 3.55 -15.95 19.55
C VAL A 68 4.04 -15.34 18.25
N VAL A 69 4.82 -16.04 17.42
CA VAL A 69 5.23 -15.53 16.10
C VAL A 69 4.03 -15.38 15.17
N LEU A 70 3.07 -16.29 15.18
CA LEU A 70 1.85 -16.21 14.36
C LEU A 70 0.88 -15.13 14.86
N TYR A 71 0.84 -14.88 16.17
CA TYR A 71 -0.06 -13.91 16.81
C TYR A 71 0.53 -12.50 16.89
N THR A 72 1.86 -12.38 16.89
CA THR A 72 2.58 -11.09 16.89
C THR A 72 3.18 -10.73 15.54
N ALA A 73 3.21 -11.65 14.57
CA ALA A 73 3.49 -11.27 13.19
C ALA A 73 2.33 -10.37 12.74
N PRO A 74 2.55 -9.06 12.54
CA PRO A 74 1.59 -8.29 11.77
C PRO A 74 1.44 -9.00 10.44
N SER A 75 0.20 -9.35 10.05
CA SER A 75 -0.22 -9.84 8.72
C SER A 75 0.93 -9.87 7.71
N ALA A 76 1.74 -10.92 7.76
CA ALA A 76 3.01 -10.94 7.06
C ALA A 76 2.75 -11.43 5.64
N TYR A 77 2.32 -10.52 4.75
CA TYR A 77 2.93 -10.27 3.43
C TYR A 77 2.15 -9.18 2.66
N SER A 78 2.51 -7.91 2.81
CA SER A 78 2.31 -6.90 1.77
C SER A 78 3.69 -6.50 1.28
N GLU A 79 4.49 -7.44 0.77
CA GLU A 79 5.86 -7.04 0.42
C GLU A 79 5.91 -6.14 -0.80
N TRP A 80 4.99 -6.22 -1.77
CA TRP A 80 4.98 -5.30 -2.90
C TRP A 80 3.55 -5.16 -3.42
N ARG A 81 2.89 -4.02 -3.16
CA ARG A 81 1.55 -3.74 -3.70
C ARG A 81 1.52 -3.88 -5.22
N PHE A 82 2.58 -3.39 -5.85
CA PHE A 82 2.75 -3.41 -7.29
C PHE A 82 3.67 -4.55 -7.68
N LYS A 83 3.16 -5.45 -8.53
CA LYS A 83 3.90 -6.57 -9.09
C LYS A 83 4.19 -6.29 -10.56
N ASP A 84 5.46 -6.30 -10.94
CA ASP A 84 5.85 -6.24 -12.35
C ASP A 84 5.51 -7.55 -13.07
N ASN A 85 4.82 -7.45 -14.20
CA ASN A 85 4.43 -8.60 -15.01
C ASN A 85 5.48 -8.96 -16.08
N GLY A 86 6.51 -8.12 -16.28
CA GLY A 86 7.55 -8.32 -17.29
C GLY A 86 7.10 -8.02 -18.73
N ASP A 87 5.85 -7.63 -18.94
CA ASP A 87 5.27 -7.25 -20.24
C ASP A 87 5.06 -5.73 -20.38
N GLY A 88 5.65 -4.94 -19.48
CA GLY A 88 5.45 -3.48 -19.42
C GLY A 88 4.18 -3.05 -18.68
N SER A 89 3.52 -3.97 -17.98
CA SER A 89 2.44 -3.67 -17.01
C SER A 89 2.86 -3.98 -15.57
N MET A 90 2.21 -3.30 -14.63
CA MET A 90 2.33 -3.49 -13.19
C MET A 90 0.94 -3.83 -12.62
N THR A 91 0.79 -5.00 -11.98
CA THR A 91 -0.45 -5.37 -11.29
C THR A 91 -0.50 -4.71 -9.92
N ASP A 92 -1.58 -3.98 -9.64
CA ASP A 92 -1.94 -3.50 -8.32
C ASP A 92 -2.74 -4.57 -7.57
N THR A 93 -2.06 -5.25 -6.63
CA THR A 93 -2.64 -6.35 -5.85
C THR A 93 -3.78 -5.95 -4.90
N LEU A 94 -3.94 -4.66 -4.60
CA LEU A 94 -5.07 -4.20 -3.76
C LEU A 94 -6.35 -4.00 -4.56
N THR A 95 -6.24 -3.60 -5.83
CA THR A 95 -7.40 -3.24 -6.67
C THR A 95 -7.68 -4.27 -7.76
N GLY A 96 -6.72 -5.13 -8.08
CA GLY A 96 -6.79 -6.05 -9.22
C GLY A 96 -6.65 -5.34 -10.57
N LEU A 97 -6.28 -4.06 -10.60
CA LEU A 97 -6.02 -3.30 -11.82
C LEU A 97 -4.59 -3.52 -12.31
N GLU A 98 -4.40 -3.40 -13.62
CA GLU A 98 -3.08 -3.32 -14.23
C GLU A 98 -2.81 -1.90 -14.72
N TRP A 99 -1.65 -1.39 -14.36
CA TRP A 99 -1.18 -0.07 -14.75
C TRP A 99 -0.03 -0.22 -15.75
N LYS A 100 0.09 0.70 -16.70
CA LYS A 100 1.28 0.73 -17.53
C LYS A 100 2.50 1.05 -16.67
N LYS A 101 3.59 0.29 -16.83
CA LYS A 101 4.83 0.49 -16.06
C LYS A 101 5.47 1.84 -16.38
N ASP A 102 5.42 2.23 -17.65
CA ASP A 102 5.79 3.57 -18.10
C ASP A 102 4.62 4.53 -17.90
N ALA A 103 4.76 5.42 -16.93
CA ALA A 103 3.77 6.42 -16.54
C ALA A 103 3.79 7.67 -17.46
N ASN A 104 4.63 7.71 -18.50
CA ASN A 104 4.60 8.76 -19.52
C ASN A 104 4.20 8.21 -20.89
N ALA A 105 3.05 7.54 -20.95
CA ALA A 105 2.65 6.79 -22.16
C ALA A 105 2.32 7.67 -23.38
N CYS A 106 1.99 8.95 -23.15
CA CYS A 106 1.38 9.84 -24.13
C CYS A 106 2.02 11.22 -24.21
N ASP A 107 3.11 11.45 -23.48
CA ASP A 107 3.59 12.79 -23.15
C ASP A 107 2.48 13.67 -22.53
N LYS A 108 2.74 14.98 -22.49
CA LYS A 108 1.81 15.96 -21.95
C LYS A 108 0.85 16.40 -23.06
N VAL A 109 -0.43 16.06 -22.93
CA VAL A 109 -1.47 16.31 -23.94
C VAL A 109 -2.73 16.91 -23.32
N ASN A 110 -3.54 17.60 -24.11
CA ASN A 110 -4.88 18.03 -23.68
C ASN A 110 -5.81 16.81 -23.50
N TRP A 111 -7.01 17.01 -22.94
CA TRP A 111 -7.86 15.88 -22.55
C TRP A 111 -8.36 15.05 -23.73
N GLU A 112 -8.68 15.69 -24.86
CA GLU A 112 -9.03 14.98 -26.09
C GLU A 112 -7.85 14.17 -26.65
N GLY A 113 -6.65 14.76 -26.62
CA GLY A 113 -5.40 14.09 -26.98
C GLY A 113 -5.09 12.89 -26.08
N ALA A 114 -5.43 12.97 -24.78
CA ALA A 114 -5.28 11.86 -23.85
C ALA A 114 -6.17 10.67 -24.26
N LYS A 115 -7.46 10.92 -24.53
CA LYS A 115 -8.39 9.88 -25.02
C LYS A 115 -7.91 9.27 -26.33
N ALA A 116 -7.49 10.12 -27.27
CA ALA A 116 -6.97 9.66 -28.56
C ALA A 116 -5.69 8.84 -28.41
N CYS A 117 -4.79 9.21 -27.51
CA CYS A 117 -3.56 8.47 -27.26
C CYS A 117 -3.85 7.07 -26.69
N VAL A 118 -4.65 6.97 -25.63
CA VAL A 118 -4.89 5.68 -24.99
C VAL A 118 -5.63 4.72 -25.94
N ASN A 119 -6.56 5.22 -26.75
CA ASN A 119 -7.21 4.41 -27.78
C ASN A 119 -6.22 3.79 -28.79
N ARG A 120 -5.08 4.45 -29.07
CA ARG A 120 -4.03 3.92 -29.96
C ARG A 120 -3.17 2.84 -29.31
N LEU A 121 -3.10 2.79 -27.98
CA LEU A 121 -2.32 1.76 -27.26
C LEU A 121 -2.93 0.36 -27.43
N GLY A 122 -4.25 0.27 -27.68
CA GLY A 122 -4.98 -0.98 -27.81
C GLY A 122 -4.93 -1.84 -26.54
N SER A 123 -5.13 -3.15 -26.66
CA SER A 123 -4.92 -4.13 -25.58
C SER A 123 -5.69 -3.87 -24.27
N GLY A 124 -6.84 -3.19 -24.36
CA GLY A 124 -7.71 -2.86 -23.22
C GLY A 124 -7.24 -1.69 -22.36
N TRP A 125 -6.15 -1.00 -22.73
CA TRP A 125 -5.72 0.22 -22.05
C TRP A 125 -6.78 1.31 -22.21
N ARG A 126 -7.12 1.97 -21.10
CA ARG A 126 -8.02 3.13 -21.04
C ARG A 126 -7.48 4.21 -20.11
N LEU A 127 -8.09 5.38 -20.20
CA LEU A 127 -7.87 6.44 -19.23
C LEU A 127 -8.50 6.00 -17.89
N PRO A 128 -7.82 6.19 -16.75
CA PRO A 128 -8.35 5.77 -15.46
C PRO A 128 -9.46 6.71 -15.00
N THR A 129 -10.38 6.23 -14.17
CA THR A 129 -11.28 7.13 -13.43
C THR A 129 -10.52 7.88 -12.34
N ILE A 130 -11.09 8.98 -11.84
CA ILE A 130 -10.47 9.71 -10.73
C ILE A 130 -10.40 8.84 -9.47
N GLU A 131 -11.36 7.94 -9.24
CA GLU A 131 -11.33 6.97 -8.15
C GLU A 131 -10.14 6.03 -8.28
N GLU A 132 -9.86 5.51 -9.48
CA GLU A 132 -8.74 4.60 -9.72
C GLU A 132 -7.39 5.29 -9.52
N LEU A 133 -7.24 6.51 -10.04
CA LEU A 133 -6.07 7.34 -9.80
C LEU A 133 -5.90 7.70 -8.33
N TYR A 134 -7.00 7.99 -7.64
CA TYR A 134 -6.99 8.24 -6.20
C TYR A 134 -6.53 6.99 -5.43
N ARG A 135 -7.01 5.80 -5.80
CA ARG A 135 -6.55 4.53 -5.22
C ARG A 135 -5.08 4.27 -5.52
N LEU A 136 -4.58 4.56 -6.72
CA LEU A 136 -3.15 4.45 -7.06
C LEU A 136 -2.30 5.34 -6.13
N CYS A 137 -2.78 6.56 -5.90
CA CYS A 137 -2.14 7.54 -5.05
C CYS A 137 -2.20 7.17 -3.55
N ASN A 138 -3.31 6.60 -3.07
CA ASN A 138 -3.55 6.19 -1.67
C ASN A 138 -2.87 4.85 -1.32
N ASP A 139 -2.20 4.71 -0.17
CA ASP A 139 -1.50 3.45 0.21
C ASP A 139 -2.43 2.25 0.39
N LYS A 140 -3.65 2.50 0.85
CA LYS A 140 -4.61 1.45 1.16
C LYS A 140 -5.43 1.01 -0.05
N GLY A 141 -5.23 1.62 -1.23
CA GLY A 141 -6.04 1.34 -2.42
C GLY A 141 -7.53 1.68 -2.23
N SER A 142 -7.84 2.58 -1.28
CA SER A 142 -9.21 2.96 -0.91
C SER A 142 -9.59 4.30 -1.52
N THR A 143 -10.90 4.53 -1.68
CA THR A 143 -11.51 5.83 -2.02
C THR A 143 -12.02 6.58 -0.79
N GLU A 144 -11.69 6.10 0.42
CA GLU A 144 -12.03 6.79 1.66
C GLU A 144 -11.46 8.23 1.66
N GLY A 145 -12.33 9.20 1.96
CA GLY A 145 -12.01 10.62 1.93
C GLY A 145 -12.09 11.29 0.55
N LEU A 146 -12.32 10.52 -0.52
CA LEU A 146 -12.56 11.11 -1.84
C LEU A 146 -13.92 11.82 -1.90
N VAL A 147 -13.90 13.12 -2.15
CA VAL A 147 -15.10 13.94 -2.40
C VAL A 147 -14.84 14.77 -3.65
N LEU A 148 -15.66 14.60 -4.68
CA LEU A 148 -15.54 15.36 -5.92
C LEU A 148 -16.29 16.69 -5.78
N ASN A 149 -15.53 17.75 -5.50
CA ASN A 149 -16.04 19.11 -5.44
C ASN A 149 -14.95 20.11 -5.83
N ALA A 150 -15.14 20.84 -6.93
CA ALA A 150 -14.13 21.74 -7.51
C ALA A 150 -13.66 22.86 -6.54
N ASN A 151 -14.43 23.15 -5.49
CA ASN A 151 -14.10 24.17 -4.50
C ASN A 151 -13.22 23.66 -3.36
N TYR A 152 -13.02 22.34 -3.23
CA TYR A 152 -12.26 21.75 -2.14
C TYR A 152 -11.08 20.92 -2.64
N LYS A 153 -9.92 21.13 -2.04
CA LYS A 153 -8.75 20.27 -2.27
C LYS A 153 -8.90 18.98 -1.48
N VAL A 154 -8.84 17.86 -2.17
CA VAL A 154 -8.87 16.53 -1.56
C VAL A 154 -7.52 15.86 -1.77
N TYR A 155 -6.92 15.40 -0.68
CA TYR A 155 -5.60 14.78 -0.69
C TYR A 155 -5.71 13.26 -0.63
N CYS A 156 -4.93 12.56 -1.45
CA CYS A 156 -4.97 11.09 -1.48
C CYS A 156 -4.27 10.46 -0.26
N ARG A 157 -3.43 11.24 0.45
CA ARG A 157 -2.71 10.82 1.66
C ARG A 157 -2.67 11.90 2.73
N ILE A 158 -2.71 11.44 3.98
CA ILE A 158 -2.54 12.28 5.17
C ILE A 158 -1.10 12.76 5.29
N LYS A 159 -0.12 11.89 5.01
CA LYS A 159 1.31 12.23 5.11
C LYS A 159 1.81 12.89 3.84
N LYS A 160 2.58 13.96 4.00
CA LYS A 160 3.35 14.59 2.92
C LYS A 160 4.47 13.65 2.48
N ILE A 161 4.35 13.12 1.28
CA ILE A 161 5.34 12.33 0.55
C ILE A 161 5.23 12.58 -0.96
N ASP A 162 6.37 12.77 -1.63
CA ASP A 162 6.40 12.84 -3.09
C ASP A 162 5.94 11.50 -3.69
N ILE A 163 4.70 11.47 -4.19
CA ILE A 163 4.03 10.26 -4.70
C ILE A 163 4.78 9.70 -5.92
N ALA A 164 5.31 10.57 -6.78
CA ALA A 164 6.07 10.17 -7.95
C ALA A 164 7.37 9.48 -7.55
N SER A 165 8.08 9.97 -6.53
CA SER A 165 9.23 9.28 -5.97
C SER A 165 8.86 7.95 -5.32
N LEU A 166 7.71 7.85 -4.65
CA LEU A 166 7.24 6.61 -4.04
C LEU A 166 6.95 5.55 -5.12
N LEU A 167 6.13 5.88 -6.11
CA LEU A 167 5.75 4.93 -7.17
C LEU A 167 6.94 4.51 -8.04
N ARG A 168 7.95 5.38 -8.22
CA ARG A 168 9.21 4.98 -8.85
C ARG A 168 9.98 3.94 -8.04
N LYS A 169 9.96 4.03 -6.70
CA LYS A 169 10.57 3.00 -5.83
C LYS A 169 9.82 1.68 -5.89
N ASP A 170 8.52 1.72 -6.16
CA ASP A 170 7.68 0.54 -6.37
C ASP A 170 7.84 -0.10 -7.76
N GLY A 171 8.70 0.47 -8.62
CA GLY A 171 9.09 -0.12 -9.90
C GLY A 171 8.49 0.54 -11.15
N PHE A 172 7.63 1.54 -10.99
CA PHE A 172 7.16 2.33 -12.13
C PHE A 172 8.27 3.21 -12.72
N THR A 173 8.21 3.45 -14.03
CA THR A 173 9.17 4.27 -14.77
C THR A 173 8.50 5.54 -15.29
N SER A 174 9.30 6.58 -15.52
CA SER A 174 8.85 7.87 -16.08
C SER A 174 7.69 8.55 -15.34
N VAL A 175 7.51 8.27 -14.04
CA VAL A 175 6.49 8.93 -13.22
C VAL A 175 6.83 10.40 -13.07
N GLN A 176 5.91 11.26 -13.49
CA GLN A 176 6.08 12.70 -13.50
C GLN A 176 5.54 13.31 -12.21
N SER A 177 6.29 14.22 -11.61
CA SER A 177 5.78 15.08 -10.53
C SER A 177 4.88 16.16 -11.15
N SER A 178 3.70 15.77 -11.60
CA SER A 178 2.72 16.66 -12.25
C SER A 178 1.31 16.08 -12.16
N TYR A 179 0.37 16.64 -12.90
CA TYR A 179 -1.00 16.12 -12.98
C TYR A 179 -1.13 15.01 -14.01
N TYR A 180 -2.05 14.11 -13.69
CA TYR A 180 -2.49 13.02 -14.55
C TYR A 180 -3.98 13.15 -14.83
N TRP A 181 -4.35 13.02 -16.10
CA TRP A 181 -5.75 13.03 -16.54
C TRP A 181 -6.52 11.81 -16.05
N SER A 182 -7.77 12.04 -15.64
CA SER A 182 -8.78 10.98 -15.51
C SER A 182 -9.82 11.03 -16.63
N GLU A 183 -10.63 9.99 -16.75
CA GLU A 183 -11.84 9.98 -17.60
C GLU A 183 -13.06 10.61 -16.93
N THR A 184 -12.96 10.98 -15.65
CA THR A 184 -14.08 11.53 -14.88
C THR A 184 -14.21 13.03 -15.16
N GLU A 185 -15.27 13.42 -15.86
CA GLU A 185 -15.65 14.83 -16.07
C GLU A 185 -16.27 15.43 -14.80
N ASP A 186 -16.16 16.76 -14.65
CA ASP A 186 -16.92 17.47 -13.63
C ASP A 186 -18.41 17.49 -14.01
N LYS A 187 -19.26 17.08 -13.08
CA LYS A 187 -20.70 16.93 -13.32
C LYS A 187 -21.40 18.27 -13.59
N ASP A 188 -20.88 19.36 -13.03
CA ASP A 188 -21.50 20.68 -13.07
C ASP A 188 -20.90 21.52 -14.22
N ASN A 189 -19.67 21.21 -14.65
CA ASN A 189 -19.00 21.86 -15.77
C ASN A 189 -18.24 20.87 -16.67
N PRO A 190 -18.83 20.42 -17.80
CA PRO A 190 -18.20 19.49 -18.74
C PRO A 190 -16.92 20.00 -19.43
N SER A 191 -16.61 21.30 -19.31
CA SER A 191 -15.33 21.84 -19.81
C SER A 191 -14.16 21.52 -18.87
N LEU A 192 -14.46 20.98 -17.68
CA LEU A 192 -13.49 20.59 -16.66
C LEU A 192 -13.48 19.07 -16.48
N THR A 193 -12.28 18.51 -16.34
CA THR A 193 -12.06 17.11 -16.02
C THR A 193 -11.22 16.99 -14.76
N TRP A 194 -11.52 15.97 -13.97
CA TRP A 194 -10.76 15.64 -12.77
C TRP A 194 -9.35 15.14 -13.11
N VAL A 195 -8.38 15.64 -12.35
CA VAL A 195 -6.97 15.27 -12.42
C VAL A 195 -6.45 14.94 -11.03
N ILE A 196 -5.39 14.15 -10.96
CA ILE A 196 -4.64 13.96 -9.71
C ILE A 196 -3.20 14.43 -9.88
N GLY A 197 -2.73 15.23 -8.94
CA GLY A 197 -1.32 15.58 -8.84
C GLY A 197 -0.54 14.45 -8.19
N MET A 198 0.54 13.96 -8.81
CA MET A 198 1.34 12.84 -8.32
C MET A 198 2.70 13.28 -7.75
N GLY A 199 2.92 14.55 -7.39
CA GLY A 199 4.21 14.95 -6.84
C GLY A 199 4.23 16.21 -6.02
N ASP A 200 5.44 16.70 -5.75
CA ASP A 200 5.73 17.90 -4.97
C ASP A 200 5.80 19.18 -5.80
N SER A 201 5.58 19.11 -7.11
CA SER A 201 5.72 20.25 -8.06
C SER A 201 4.91 21.48 -7.69
N TYR A 202 3.88 21.31 -6.86
CA TYR A 202 3.02 22.38 -6.33
C TYR A 202 3.19 22.60 -4.82
N GLY A 203 4.29 22.11 -4.25
CA GLY A 203 4.63 22.24 -2.82
C GLY A 203 3.75 21.43 -1.87
N THR A 204 2.75 20.70 -2.38
CA THR A 204 1.83 19.90 -1.55
C THR A 204 2.47 18.58 -1.17
N GLY A 205 2.95 17.79 -2.13
CA GLY A 205 3.56 16.48 -1.88
C GLY A 205 2.63 15.54 -1.13
N HIS A 206 1.31 15.65 -1.24
CA HIS A 206 0.35 14.71 -0.63
C HIS A 206 -0.37 13.87 -1.69
N GLY A 207 -0.18 14.24 -2.96
CA GLY A 207 -1.10 13.98 -4.04
C GLY A 207 -2.48 14.58 -3.78
N TYR A 208 -3.05 15.27 -4.76
CA TYR A 208 -4.38 15.88 -4.58
C TYR A 208 -5.18 15.88 -5.85
N VAL A 209 -6.47 15.74 -5.64
CA VAL A 209 -7.50 15.79 -6.67
C VAL A 209 -7.86 17.24 -6.93
N ASN A 210 -7.98 17.58 -8.21
CA ASN A 210 -8.37 18.89 -8.68
C ASN A 210 -9.11 18.76 -10.01
N THR A 211 -9.71 19.84 -10.50
CA THR A 211 -10.20 19.92 -11.87
C THR A 211 -9.24 20.70 -12.76
N SER A 212 -9.30 20.43 -14.06
CA SER A 212 -8.54 21.16 -15.07
C SER A 212 -9.38 21.36 -16.32
N ASP A 213 -9.20 22.51 -16.97
CA ASP A 213 -9.82 22.80 -18.26
C ASP A 213 -9.30 21.86 -19.36
N ASN A 214 -10.22 21.26 -20.09
CA ASN A 214 -9.98 20.20 -21.06
C ASN A 214 -9.15 20.64 -22.26
N SER A 215 -9.22 21.93 -22.62
CA SER A 215 -8.63 22.50 -23.84
C SER A 215 -7.41 23.37 -23.55
N ASN A 216 -7.42 24.07 -22.42
CA ASN A 216 -6.41 25.08 -22.08
C ASN A 216 -5.18 24.49 -21.38
N PHE A 217 -5.28 23.28 -20.84
CA PHE A 217 -4.17 22.61 -20.18
C PHE A 217 -3.82 21.30 -20.83
N SER A 218 -2.57 20.91 -20.66
CA SER A 218 -2.09 19.59 -21.03
C SER A 218 -1.52 18.92 -19.79
N HIS A 219 -1.80 17.63 -19.60
CA HIS A 219 -1.33 16.83 -18.46
C HIS A 219 -0.89 15.45 -18.95
N TYR A 220 -0.27 14.67 -18.07
CA TYR A 220 0.20 13.33 -18.41
C TYR A 220 -0.93 12.31 -18.35
N VAL A 221 -0.67 11.13 -18.90
CA VAL A 221 -1.64 10.03 -19.00
C VAL A 221 -1.01 8.77 -18.42
N TRP A 222 -1.72 8.14 -17.48
CA TRP A 222 -1.31 6.87 -16.91
C TRP A 222 -2.35 5.79 -17.23
N PRO A 223 -2.15 5.03 -18.33
CA PRO A 223 -3.14 4.06 -18.76
C PRO A 223 -3.34 2.94 -17.73
N VAL A 224 -4.60 2.54 -17.59
CA VAL A 224 -5.03 1.45 -16.72
C VAL A 224 -5.86 0.45 -17.54
N ARG A 225 -5.94 -0.80 -17.08
CA ARG A 225 -6.87 -1.81 -17.58
C ARG A 225 -7.26 -2.78 -16.47
N PRO A 226 -8.33 -3.59 -16.63
CA PRO A 226 -8.62 -4.70 -15.73
C PRO A 226 -7.44 -5.69 -15.69
N GLY A 227 -7.14 -6.25 -14.51
CA GLY A 227 -6.14 -7.29 -14.36
C GLY A 227 -6.55 -8.61 -15.04
N ARG A 228 -5.53 -9.38 -15.42
CA ARG A 228 -5.69 -10.72 -16.02
C ARG A 228 -5.95 -11.83 -15.00
#